data_AF-A0A9X7UWA0-F1
#
_entry.id   AF-A0A9X7UWA0-F1
#
_cell.length_a   1.000
_cell.length_b   1.000
_cell.length_c   1.000
_cell.angle_alpha   90.00
_cell.angle_beta   90.00
_cell.angle_gamma   90.00
#
_symmetry.space_group_name_H-M   'P 1'
#
loop_
_entity.id
_entity.type
_entity.pdbx_description
1 polymer ?
#
loop_
_entity_poly.entity_id
_entity_poly.type
_entity_poly.pdbx_seq_one_letter_code
_entity_poly.pdbx_strand_id
1 'polypeptide(L)'
;MLQLARIPPQSVLPHSPTTARHLSLLPAAAPLPVVQQLEQLEQQIRSHKGLELHADWLNEYLDLGLEMACTAGQRQLTALQESWLTRLYNTLRDAALNTSLPSTWRQLCLDYLYQPFFVLSHLYREQPGRGLRLRALVHEFALLSRIG
;
A
#
# COMPACT_ATOMS: atom_id res chain seq x y z
N MET A 1 -54.61 -53.72 -25.18
CA MET A 1 -55.52 -52.64 -24.75
C MET A 1 -54.68 -51.43 -24.34
N LEU A 2 -55.03 -50.26 -24.90
CA LEU A 2 -54.85 -48.88 -24.40
C LEU A 2 -53.47 -48.50 -23.84
N GLN A 3 -52.60 -47.85 -24.64
CA GLN A 3 -52.50 -46.41 -24.91
C GLN A 3 -51.66 -45.59 -23.91
N LEU A 4 -50.52 -45.10 -24.45
CA LEU A 4 -49.99 -43.72 -24.41
C LEU A 4 -49.50 -43.19 -23.05
N ALA A 5 -48.25 -42.72 -22.92
CA ALA A 5 -47.58 -41.69 -23.74
C ALA A 5 -46.04 -41.78 -23.55
N ARG A 6 -45.12 -41.19 -24.34
CA ARG A 6 -45.03 -40.69 -25.73
C ARG A 6 -43.58 -40.16 -25.83
N ILE A 7 -42.75 -40.85 -26.62
CA ILE A 7 -41.64 -40.40 -27.51
C ILE A 7 -40.43 -39.62 -26.93
N PRO A 8 -39.19 -39.85 -27.45
CA PRO A 8 -37.89 -39.58 -26.81
C PRO A 8 -37.08 -38.44 -27.51
N PRO A 9 -35.75 -38.55 -27.74
CA PRO A 9 -34.66 -37.81 -27.09
C PRO A 9 -34.01 -36.70 -27.97
N GLN A 10 -32.98 -36.05 -27.44
CA GLN A 10 -31.85 -35.33 -28.09
C GLN A 10 -31.74 -33.81 -27.84
N SER A 11 -30.54 -33.40 -27.41
CA SER A 11 -29.68 -32.35 -28.02
C SER A 11 -28.53 -32.07 -27.03
N VAL A 12 -27.35 -32.66 -27.22
CA VAL A 12 -26.18 -32.01 -27.87
C VAL A 12 -25.74 -30.71 -27.15
N LEU A 13 -24.56 -30.80 -26.55
CA LEU A 13 -23.72 -29.79 -25.89
C LEU A 13 -23.57 -28.46 -26.69
N PRO A 14 -23.19 -27.31 -26.08
CA PRO A 14 -21.78 -27.09 -25.73
C PRO A 14 -21.51 -26.38 -24.39
N HIS A 15 -20.41 -26.80 -23.78
CA HIS A 15 -19.61 -25.99 -22.87
C HIS A 15 -19.18 -24.70 -23.55
N SER A 16 -19.30 -23.55 -22.86
CA SER A 16 -18.51 -22.32 -23.06
C SER A 16 -19.03 -21.22 -22.12
N PRO A 17 -18.26 -20.14 -21.86
CA PRO A 17 -17.24 -20.13 -20.83
C PRO A 17 -17.39 -18.87 -19.96
N THR A 18 -16.38 -18.55 -19.15
CA THR A 18 -16.05 -17.13 -18.87
C THR A 18 -17.09 -16.34 -18.08
N THR A 19 -17.11 -16.54 -16.76
CA THR A 19 -17.38 -15.41 -15.86
C THR A 19 -16.08 -14.67 -15.56
N ALA A 20 -15.37 -14.24 -16.61
CA ALA A 20 -14.51 -13.08 -16.51
C ALA A 20 -15.44 -11.86 -16.46
N ARG A 21 -15.89 -11.49 -15.27
CA ARG A 21 -16.64 -10.24 -15.06
C ARG A 21 -15.97 -9.47 -13.94
N HIS A 22 -15.52 -8.28 -14.32
CA HIS A 22 -14.85 -7.25 -13.54
C HIS A 22 -13.35 -7.43 -13.27
N LEU A 23 -12.57 -7.62 -14.33
CA LEU A 23 -11.41 -6.73 -14.50
C LEU A 23 -11.97 -5.36 -14.91
N SER A 24 -12.49 -4.64 -13.93
CA SER A 24 -12.82 -3.24 -14.12
C SER A 24 -11.54 -2.55 -14.57
N LEU A 25 -11.62 -1.90 -15.73
CA LEU A 25 -10.70 -0.87 -16.20
C LEU A 25 -10.66 0.27 -15.17
N LEU A 26 -10.07 0.01 -14.02
CA LEU A 26 -9.73 1.02 -13.04
C LEU A 26 -8.48 1.73 -13.59
N PRO A 27 -8.46 3.07 -13.58
CA PRO A 27 -7.37 3.85 -14.16
C PRO A 27 -6.03 3.36 -13.61
N ALA A 28 -4.99 3.34 -14.45
CA ALA A 28 -3.65 2.88 -14.07
C ALA A 28 -3.11 3.58 -12.81
N ALA A 29 -3.61 4.80 -12.55
CA ALA A 29 -3.35 5.58 -11.35
C ALA A 29 -4.42 5.37 -10.28
N ALA A 30 -4.04 5.52 -9.00
CA ALA A 30 -4.98 5.58 -7.90
C ALA A 30 -6.04 6.68 -8.16
N PRO A 31 -7.29 6.50 -7.71
CA PRO A 31 -8.33 7.52 -7.86
C PRO A 31 -7.85 8.87 -7.31
N LEU A 32 -8.09 9.96 -8.04
CA LEU A 32 -7.69 11.32 -7.61
C LEU A 32 -8.11 11.65 -6.16
N PRO A 33 -9.32 11.27 -5.67
CA PRO A 33 -9.70 11.53 -4.28
C PRO A 33 -8.79 10.84 -3.26
N VAL A 34 -8.32 9.62 -3.56
CA VAL A 34 -7.42 8.85 -2.69
C VAL A 34 -6.05 9.50 -2.60
N VAL A 35 -5.50 9.96 -3.75
CA VAL A 35 -4.21 10.67 -3.76
C VAL A 35 -4.30 11.97 -2.96
N GLN A 36 -5.40 12.70 -3.09
CA GLN A 36 -5.64 13.95 -2.33
C GLN A 36 -5.77 13.70 -0.82
N GLN A 37 -6.47 12.65 -0.41
CA GLN A 37 -6.59 12.26 0.99
C GLN A 37 -5.23 11.89 1.58
N LEU A 38 -4.43 11.11 0.84
CA LEU A 38 -3.06 10.78 1.23
C LEU A 38 -2.22 12.06 1.42
N GLU A 39 -2.31 13.01 0.49
CA GLU A 39 -1.59 14.29 0.56
C GLU A 39 -2.02 15.17 1.75
N GLN A 40 -3.31 15.15 2.10
CA GLN A 40 -3.80 15.85 3.28
C GLN A 40 -3.22 15.24 4.56
N LEU A 41 -3.22 13.91 4.67
CA LEU A 41 -2.60 13.20 5.79
C LEU A 41 -1.10 13.48 5.88
N GLU A 42 -0.37 13.51 4.76
CA GLU A 42 1.05 13.89 4.74
C GLU A 42 1.27 15.29 5.31
N GLN A 43 0.43 16.24 4.91
CA GLN A 43 0.53 17.61 5.40
C GLN A 43 0.22 17.69 6.90
N GLN A 44 -0.81 16.98 7.37
CA GLN A 44 -1.14 16.89 8.80
C GLN A 44 0.04 16.30 9.59
N ILE A 45 0.60 15.18 9.14
CA ILE A 45 1.72 14.50 9.81
C ILE A 45 2.94 15.41 9.92
N ARG A 46 3.30 16.11 8.82
CA ARG A 46 4.50 16.97 8.77
C ARG A 46 4.35 18.28 9.53
N SER A 47 3.13 18.73 9.78
CA SER A 47 2.85 20.03 10.41
C SER A 47 2.24 19.94 11.81
N HIS A 48 2.03 18.73 12.33
CA HIS A 48 1.42 18.55 13.65
C HIS A 48 2.26 19.14 14.77
N LYS A 49 1.71 20.15 15.44
CA LYS A 49 2.30 20.81 16.61
C LYS A 49 1.49 20.60 17.89
N GLY A 50 0.40 19.83 17.83
CA GLY A 50 -0.45 19.55 18.97
C GLY A 50 0.21 18.59 19.95
N LEU A 51 -0.26 18.62 21.20
CA LEU A 51 0.15 17.65 22.23
C LEU A 51 -0.63 16.34 22.13
N GLU A 52 -1.75 16.34 21.41
CA GLU A 52 -2.58 15.17 21.17
C GLU A 52 -1.87 14.16 20.26
N LEU A 53 -2.03 12.88 20.59
CA LEU A 53 -1.54 11.78 19.76
C LEU A 53 -2.63 11.37 18.78
N HIS A 54 -2.38 11.57 17.49
CA HIS A 54 -3.26 11.15 16.40
C HIS A 54 -2.74 9.87 15.75
N ALA A 55 -2.77 8.76 16.49
CA ALA A 55 -2.39 7.45 15.94
C ALA A 55 -3.32 7.01 14.80
N ASP A 56 -4.57 7.45 14.83
CA ASP A 56 -5.55 7.31 13.76
C ASP A 56 -5.06 7.89 12.43
N TRP A 57 -4.46 9.09 12.43
CA TRP A 57 -3.91 9.68 11.19
C TRP A 57 -2.78 8.85 10.59
N LEU A 58 -1.91 8.29 11.44
CA LEU A 58 -0.81 7.44 10.99
C LEU A 58 -1.31 6.09 10.46
N ASN A 59 -2.28 5.47 11.14
CA ASN A 59 -2.92 4.25 10.68
C ASN A 59 -3.58 4.47 9.32
N GLU A 60 -4.41 5.52 9.19
CA GLU A 60 -5.11 5.83 7.93
C GLU A 60 -4.13 6.15 6.79
N TYR A 61 -3.07 6.91 7.08
CA TYR A 61 -2.01 7.21 6.11
C TYR A 61 -1.32 5.95 5.58
N LEU A 62 -0.96 5.03 6.50
CA LEU A 62 -0.31 3.79 6.14
C LEU A 62 -1.25 2.84 5.41
N ASP A 63 -2.48 2.66 5.88
CA ASP A 63 -3.48 1.80 5.23
C ASP A 63 -3.70 2.24 3.78
N LEU A 64 -3.91 3.54 3.56
CA LEU A 64 -4.15 4.10 2.24
C LEU A 64 -2.93 3.93 1.32
N GLY A 65 -1.75 4.33 1.77
CA GLY A 65 -0.56 4.25 0.93
C GLY A 65 -0.10 2.81 0.66
N LEU A 66 -0.30 1.90 1.61
CA LEU A 66 0.00 0.47 1.43
C LEU A 66 -1.00 -0.17 0.46
N GLU A 67 -2.28 0.19 0.50
CA GLU A 67 -3.27 -0.25 -0.49
C GLU A 67 -2.91 0.24 -1.90
N MET A 68 -2.48 1.50 -2.04
CA MET A 68 -2.00 2.07 -3.31
C MET A 68 -0.75 1.35 -3.83
N ALA A 69 0.22 1.07 -2.94
CA ALA A 69 1.42 0.31 -3.29
C ALA A 69 1.07 -1.13 -3.70
N CYS A 70 0.17 -1.79 -2.97
CA CYS A 70 -0.30 -3.14 -3.27
C CYS A 70 -0.99 -3.18 -4.64
N THR A 71 -1.89 -2.24 -4.91
CA THR A 71 -2.59 -2.12 -6.20
C THR A 71 -1.59 -1.92 -7.35
N ALA A 72 -0.56 -1.08 -7.17
CA ALA A 72 0.49 -0.91 -8.16
C ALA A 72 1.28 -2.22 -8.39
N GLY A 73 1.60 -2.94 -7.32
CA GLY A 73 2.29 -4.25 -7.38
C GLY A 73 1.46 -5.32 -8.11
N GLN A 74 0.16 -5.43 -7.82
CA GLN A 74 -0.77 -6.34 -8.50
C GLN A 74 -0.84 -6.07 -10.02
N ARG A 75 -0.62 -4.82 -10.42
CA ARG A 75 -0.57 -4.38 -11.83
C ARG A 75 0.82 -4.41 -12.44
N GLN A 76 1.81 -4.95 -11.73
CA GLN A 76 3.20 -5.04 -12.17
C GLN A 76 3.86 -3.66 -12.41
N LEU A 77 3.32 -2.58 -11.82
CA LEU A 77 3.85 -1.22 -11.89
C LEU A 77 4.91 -1.01 -10.80
N THR A 78 6.01 -1.76 -10.90
CA THR A 78 7.04 -1.84 -9.85
C THR A 78 7.59 -0.47 -9.42
N ALA A 79 7.83 0.42 -10.38
CA ALA A 79 8.32 1.78 -10.08
C ALA A 79 7.29 2.60 -9.29
N LEU A 80 6.00 2.43 -9.58
CA LEU A 80 4.93 3.13 -8.87
C LEU A 80 4.72 2.55 -7.47
N GLN A 81 4.78 1.22 -7.33
CA GLN A 81 4.76 0.55 -6.03
C GLN A 81 5.90 1.05 -5.13
N GLU A 82 7.14 1.07 -5.64
CA GLU A 82 8.29 1.61 -4.92
C GLU A 82 8.10 3.08 -4.55
N SER A 83 7.56 3.89 -5.47
CA SER A 83 7.30 5.31 -5.24
C SER A 83 6.36 5.53 -4.05
N TRP A 84 5.25 4.79 -3.98
CA TRP A 84 4.32 4.86 -2.85
C TRP A 84 4.98 4.47 -1.52
N LEU A 85 5.69 3.33 -1.49
CA LEU A 85 6.36 2.86 -0.28
C LEU A 85 7.47 3.82 0.19
N THR A 86 8.23 4.38 -0.74
CA THR A 86 9.27 5.37 -0.44
C THR A 86 8.66 6.66 0.10
N ARG A 87 7.52 7.07 -0.45
CA ARG A 87 6.78 8.26 0.00
C ARG A 87 6.28 8.09 1.44
N LEU A 88 5.68 6.95 1.77
CA LEU A 88 5.29 6.59 3.15
C LEU A 88 6.47 6.65 4.11
N TYR A 89 7.56 5.96 3.76
CA TYR A 89 8.75 5.89 4.59
C TYR A 89 9.35 7.28 4.83
N ASN A 90 9.51 8.09 3.78
CA ASN A 90 10.10 9.43 3.90
C ASN A 90 9.22 10.37 4.73
N THR A 91 7.89 10.34 4.58
CA THR A 91 7.00 11.19 5.39
C THR A 91 7.16 10.91 6.88
N LEU A 92 7.15 9.63 7.28
CA LEU A 92 7.30 9.25 8.68
C LEU A 92 8.71 9.54 9.20
N ARG A 93 9.75 9.23 8.41
CA ARG A 93 11.15 9.51 8.77
C ARG A 93 11.36 11.01 8.98
N ASP A 94 10.93 11.83 8.02
CA ASP A 94 11.16 13.27 8.05
C ASP A 94 10.40 13.89 9.24
N ALA A 95 9.18 13.42 9.54
CA ALA A 95 8.45 13.83 10.73
C ALA A 95 9.17 13.42 12.03
N ALA A 96 9.64 12.17 12.12
CA ALA A 96 10.38 11.67 13.30
C ALA A 96 11.68 12.45 13.57
N LEU A 97 12.37 12.89 12.53
CA LEU A 97 13.61 13.65 12.63
C LEU A 97 13.42 15.16 12.80
N ASN A 98 12.21 15.69 12.58
CA ASN A 98 11.98 17.12 12.57
C ASN A 98 11.91 17.70 13.99
N THR A 99 13.01 18.24 14.50
CA THR A 99 13.13 18.80 15.85
C THR A 99 12.17 19.95 16.17
N SER A 100 11.48 20.52 15.18
CA SER A 100 10.41 21.51 15.40
C SER A 100 9.06 20.89 15.81
N LEU A 101 8.91 19.57 15.69
CA LEU A 101 7.71 18.83 16.10
C LEU A 101 7.83 18.31 17.54
N PRO A 102 6.70 18.13 18.25
CA PRO A 102 6.67 17.58 19.60
C PRO A 102 7.40 16.23 19.71
N SER A 103 8.17 16.01 20.77
CA SER A 103 8.92 14.75 20.96
C SER A 103 8.03 13.51 20.96
N THR A 104 6.84 13.60 21.54
CA THR A 104 5.86 12.50 21.56
C THR A 104 5.34 12.16 20.16
N TRP A 105 5.09 13.17 19.33
CA TRP A 105 4.70 12.97 17.92
C TRP A 105 5.85 12.35 17.11
N ARG A 106 7.07 12.85 17.29
CA ARG A 106 8.26 12.29 16.65
C ARG A 106 8.47 10.83 16.99
N GLN A 107 8.31 10.48 18.27
CA GLN A 107 8.40 9.10 18.73
C GLN A 107 7.33 8.22 18.07
N LEU A 108 6.08 8.69 18.04
CA LEU A 108 5.01 7.92 17.41
C LEU A 108 5.25 7.70 15.91
N CYS A 109 5.74 8.71 15.19
CA CYS A 109 6.15 8.55 13.78
C CYS A 109 7.27 7.51 13.62
N LEU A 110 8.23 7.48 14.54
CA LEU A 110 9.31 6.49 14.56
C LEU A 110 8.78 5.08 14.86
N ASP A 111 7.87 4.95 15.83
CA ASP A 111 7.21 3.70 16.20
C ASP A 111 6.38 3.14 15.05
N TYR A 112 5.93 3.97 14.11
CA TYR A 112 5.18 3.55 12.93
C TYR A 112 6.08 3.30 11.70
N LEU A 113 7.31 3.82 11.70
CA LEU A 113 8.25 3.75 10.56
C LEU A 113 8.62 2.31 10.17
N TYR A 114 8.56 1.35 11.11
CA TYR A 114 8.90 -0.04 10.83
C TYR A 114 8.00 -0.67 9.75
N GLN A 115 6.75 -0.23 9.62
CA GLN A 115 5.80 -0.79 8.65
C GLN A 115 6.24 -0.53 7.21
N PRO A 116 6.42 0.73 6.74
CA PRO A 116 6.90 0.97 5.39
C PRO A 116 8.35 0.49 5.19
N PHE A 117 9.19 0.53 6.24
CA PHE A 117 10.53 -0.07 6.20
C PHE A 117 10.46 -1.55 5.84
N PHE A 118 9.63 -2.33 6.54
CA PHE A 118 9.51 -3.76 6.34
C PHE A 118 9.11 -4.08 4.89
N VAL A 119 8.05 -3.43 4.41
CA VAL A 119 7.52 -3.67 3.06
C VAL A 119 8.52 -3.24 1.97
N LEU A 120 9.16 -2.08 2.13
CA LEU A 120 10.17 -1.59 1.17
C LEU A 120 11.43 -2.46 1.17
N SER A 121 11.86 -2.95 2.35
CA SER A 121 12.99 -3.88 2.45
C SER A 121 12.71 -5.20 1.75
N HIS A 122 11.47 -5.70 1.82
CA HIS A 122 11.05 -6.90 1.12
C HIS A 122 11.10 -6.68 -0.39
N LEU A 123 10.52 -5.58 -0.87
CA LEU A 123 10.54 -5.21 -2.29
C LEU A 123 11.97 -5.16 -2.86
N TYR A 124 12.94 -4.62 -2.12
CA TYR A 124 14.33 -4.56 -2.57
C TYR A 124 15.07 -5.90 -2.51
N ARG A 125 14.66 -6.83 -1.64
CA ARG A 125 15.23 -8.18 -1.59
C ARG A 125 14.80 -9.04 -2.78
N GLU A 126 13.58 -8.86 -3.25
CA GLU A 126 13.02 -9.64 -4.36
C GLU A 126 13.56 -9.21 -5.73
N GLN A 127 14.15 -8.01 -5.84
CA GLN A 127 14.57 -7.44 -7.12
C GLN A 127 16.10 -7.49 -7.32
N PRO A 128 16.58 -8.13 -8.40
CA PRO A 128 18.00 -8.14 -8.71
C PRO A 128 18.54 -6.72 -8.95
N GLY A 129 19.74 -6.44 -8.46
CA GLY A 129 20.41 -5.14 -8.60
C GLY A 129 20.04 -4.08 -7.53
N ARG A 130 19.10 -4.37 -6.62
CA ARG A 130 18.68 -3.41 -5.57
C ARG A 130 19.41 -3.53 -4.23
N GLY A 131 20.45 -4.36 -4.16
CA GLY A 131 21.20 -4.60 -2.92
C GLY A 131 21.81 -3.34 -2.28
N LEU A 132 22.22 -2.35 -3.09
CA LEU A 132 22.69 -1.06 -2.58
C LEU A 132 21.58 -0.26 -1.89
N ARG A 133 20.38 -0.20 -2.48
CA ARG A 133 19.21 0.48 -1.89
C ARG A 133 18.78 -0.21 -0.60
N LEU A 134 18.77 -1.54 -0.58
CA LEU A 134 18.49 -2.31 0.64
C LEU A 134 19.49 -2.00 1.75
N ARG A 135 20.79 -2.00 1.46
CA ARG A 135 21.82 -1.67 2.46
C ARG A 135 21.65 -0.26 3.01
N ALA A 136 21.39 0.72 2.14
CA ALA A 136 21.14 2.09 2.56
C ALA A 136 19.90 2.20 3.47
N LEU A 137 18.79 1.58 3.08
CA LEU A 137 17.55 1.55 3.85
C LEU A 137 17.74 0.90 5.23
N VAL A 138 18.39 -0.28 5.28
CA VAL A 138 18.66 -0.99 6.55
C VAL A 138 19.58 -0.19 7.45
N HIS A 139 20.62 0.42 6.89
CA HIS A 139 21.54 1.25 7.65
C HIS A 139 20.84 2.48 8.24
N GLU A 140 20.06 3.19 7.42
CA GLU A 140 19.28 4.35 7.88
C GLU A 140 18.29 3.97 8.97
N PHE A 141 17.50 2.92 8.77
CA PHE A 141 16.56 2.45 9.79
C PHE A 141 17.26 2.09 11.10
N ALA A 142 18.40 1.37 11.03
CA ALA A 142 19.17 1.02 12.21
C ALA A 142 19.74 2.24 12.97
N LEU A 143 20.03 3.34 12.28
CA LEU A 143 20.39 4.61 12.93
C LEU A 143 19.18 5.23 13.62
N LEU A 144 18.03 5.26 12.95
CA LEU A 144 16.78 5.84 13.49
C LEU A 144 16.28 5.10 14.73
N SER A 145 16.34 3.77 14.74
CA SER A 145 15.93 2.95 15.89
C SER A 145 16.79 3.16 17.15
N ARG A 146 17.91 3.89 17.06
CA ARG A 146 18.76 4.25 18.22
C ARG A 146 18.47 5.65 18.77
N ILE A 147 17.65 6.43 18.07
CA ILE A 147 17.30 7.81 18.44
C ILE A 147 15.97 7.85 19.22
N GLY A 148 15.12 6.83 19.03
CA GLY A 148 13.89 6.62 19.79
C GLY A 148 14.11 6.06 21.19
#